data_AF-A0A8T0FX91-F1
#
_entry.id   AF-A0A8T0FX91-F1
#
_cell.length_a   1.000
_cell.length_b   1.000
_cell.length_c   1.000
_cell.angle_alpha   90.00
_cell.angle_beta   90.00
_cell.angle_gamma   90.00
#
_symmetry.space_group_name_H-M   'P 1'
#
loop_
_entity.id
_entity.type
_entity.pdbx_description
1 polymer ?
#
loop_
_entity_poly.entity_id
_entity_poly.type
_entity_poly.pdbx_seq_one_letter_code
_entity_poly.pdbx_strand_id
1 'polypeptide(L)'
;MVLKLCSSQSAAKEIAPTQANPPITEHFLAPTDDVLSRDVAPDFTYAVWDSNGKICILAKFSTSFKITYPSIGGEEHISVNVPEDAKVKGRCGTFDREPLLELSWSGFRLFMAFTVVNPKENQDTWELLSMELLYDTTNPLFDGATNGQCKRHVKQHF
;
A
#
# COMPACT_ATOMS: atom_id res chain seq x y z
N MET A 1 -24.15 0.26 13.57
CA MET A 1 -22.83 0.74 14.01
C MET A 1 -22.68 2.16 13.49
N VAL A 2 -22.58 3.15 14.40
CA VAL A 2 -22.55 4.58 14.06
C VAL A 2 -21.10 5.04 14.06
N LEU A 3 -20.61 5.64 12.97
CA LEU A 3 -19.30 6.30 12.94
C LEU A 3 -19.46 7.76 12.50
N LYS A 4 -18.93 8.66 13.33
CA LYS A 4 -18.96 10.12 13.23
C LYS A 4 -17.56 10.67 12.91
N LEU A 5 -17.55 11.65 12.00
CA LEU A 5 -16.79 12.90 11.88
C LEU A 5 -15.30 12.93 11.47
N CYS A 6 -15.08 13.66 10.35
CA CYS A 6 -13.84 14.24 9.84
C CYS A 6 -13.32 15.44 10.66
N SER A 7 -12.02 15.71 10.57
CA SER A 7 -11.42 17.04 10.71
C SER A 7 -10.10 17.10 9.92
N SER A 8 -9.91 18.15 9.13
CA SER A 8 -8.79 18.37 8.20
C SER A 8 -7.84 19.45 8.69
N GLN A 9 -6.59 19.42 8.19
CA GLN A 9 -5.80 20.61 7.82
C GLN A 9 -4.61 20.23 6.93
N SER A 10 -4.41 21.00 5.85
CA SER A 10 -3.33 21.03 4.85
C SER A 10 -2.93 22.52 4.74
N ALA A 11 -1.80 23.03 4.23
CA ALA A 11 -0.71 22.59 3.36
C ALA A 11 0.42 23.63 3.49
N ALA A 12 1.61 23.39 2.93
CA ALA A 12 2.34 24.41 2.14
C ALA A 12 3.42 23.75 1.27
N LYS A 13 3.60 24.33 0.08
CA LYS A 13 4.43 23.91 -1.06
C LYS A 13 5.13 25.16 -1.57
N GLU A 14 6.41 25.11 -1.95
CA GLU A 14 6.97 26.00 -3.00
C GLU A 14 8.32 25.47 -3.56
N ILE A 15 8.77 26.02 -4.70
CA ILE A 15 9.54 25.41 -5.81
C ILE A 15 10.74 26.29 -6.26
N ALA A 16 11.88 25.63 -6.60
CA ALA A 16 12.97 25.93 -7.62
C ALA A 16 13.80 27.25 -7.53
N PRO A 17 14.94 27.48 -8.29
CA PRO A 17 15.48 26.78 -9.50
C PRO A 17 17.04 26.64 -9.75
N THR A 18 17.37 25.71 -10.67
CA THR A 18 18.40 25.57 -11.78
C THR A 18 19.87 26.09 -11.75
N GLN A 19 20.89 25.25 -12.10
CA GLN A 19 21.77 25.33 -13.33
C GLN A 19 23.05 24.43 -13.38
N ALA A 20 23.23 23.79 -14.56
CA ALA A 20 24.42 23.47 -15.41
C ALA A 20 25.73 22.75 -14.92
N ASN A 21 26.14 21.73 -15.72
CA ASN A 21 27.34 20.83 -15.71
C ASN A 21 28.54 21.36 -16.54
N PRO A 22 29.68 20.62 -16.75
CA PRO A 22 30.56 19.77 -15.91
C PRO A 22 32.08 20.15 -16.10
N PRO A 23 33.08 19.41 -15.56
CA PRO A 23 33.80 18.41 -16.38
C PRO A 23 34.33 17.16 -15.64
N ILE A 24 34.63 16.13 -16.44
CA ILE A 24 35.02 14.76 -16.09
C ILE A 24 36.44 14.68 -15.51
N THR A 25 36.62 13.92 -14.43
CA THR A 25 37.94 13.41 -14.00
C THR A 25 37.74 11.99 -13.48
N GLU A 26 38.32 11.01 -14.18
CA GLU A 26 38.41 9.62 -13.71
C GLU A 26 39.27 9.58 -12.45
N HIS A 27 38.62 9.41 -11.30
CA HIS A 27 39.26 8.96 -10.08
C HIS A 27 38.82 7.51 -9.85
N PHE A 28 39.81 6.61 -9.87
CA PHE A 28 39.71 5.26 -9.35
C PHE A 28 39.09 5.32 -7.94
N LEU A 29 37.80 4.98 -7.81
CA LEU A 29 37.20 4.75 -6.52
C LEU A 29 37.56 3.32 -6.09
N ALA A 30 38.27 3.23 -4.98
CA ALA A 30 38.42 1.99 -4.23
C ALA A 30 37.03 1.35 -4.00
N PRO A 31 36.92 0.01 -3.90
CA PRO A 31 35.67 -0.63 -3.53
C PRO A 31 35.27 -0.12 -2.15
N THR A 32 34.28 0.78 -2.09
CA THR A 32 33.59 1.09 -0.86
C THR A 32 32.56 -0.02 -0.67
N ASP A 33 33.01 -1.13 -0.06
CA ASP A 33 32.09 -2.03 0.63
C ASP A 33 31.32 -1.22 1.68
N ASP A 34 30.05 -1.62 1.89
CA ASP A 34 29.11 -1.14 2.91
C ASP A 34 28.21 0.07 2.58
N VAL A 35 27.61 0.08 1.39
CA VAL A 35 26.17 0.42 1.32
C VAL A 35 25.43 -0.91 1.23
N LEU A 36 24.73 -1.27 2.30
CA LEU A 36 23.88 -2.45 2.38
C LEU A 36 22.92 -2.45 1.16
N SER A 37 23.27 -3.20 0.11
CA SER A 37 22.50 -3.20 -1.13
C SER A 37 21.17 -3.86 -0.87
N ARG A 38 20.10 -3.10 -1.08
CA ARG A 38 18.73 -3.58 -0.95
C ARG A 38 18.48 -4.69 -1.98
N ASP A 39 17.82 -5.76 -1.56
CA ASP A 39 17.38 -6.83 -2.43
C ASP A 39 16.54 -6.28 -3.60
N VAL A 40 16.78 -6.80 -4.80
CA VAL A 40 16.07 -6.39 -6.02
C VAL A 40 14.75 -7.14 -6.12
N ALA A 41 13.64 -6.41 -6.14
CA ALA A 41 12.32 -6.99 -6.41
C ALA A 41 12.13 -7.17 -7.93
N PRO A 42 11.57 -8.30 -8.40
CA PRO A 42 11.21 -8.46 -9.82
C PRO A 42 10.19 -7.41 -10.28
N ASP A 43 10.18 -7.13 -11.57
CA ASP A 43 9.16 -6.26 -12.17
C ASP A 43 7.74 -6.80 -11.92
N PHE A 44 6.78 -5.88 -11.82
CA PHE A 44 5.36 -6.18 -11.59
C PHE A 44 5.11 -6.97 -10.29
N THR A 45 5.87 -6.64 -9.23
CA THR A 45 5.69 -7.17 -7.88
C THR A 45 5.56 -6.07 -6.85
N TYR A 46 4.83 -6.34 -5.78
CA TYR A 46 4.76 -5.49 -4.61
C TYR A 46 5.70 -6.06 -3.55
N ALA A 47 6.68 -5.25 -3.13
CA ALA A 47 7.69 -5.69 -2.19
C ALA A 47 7.73 -4.82 -0.92
N VAL A 48 7.97 -5.46 0.22
CA VAL A 48 8.27 -4.81 1.50
C VAL A 48 9.64 -5.28 1.95
N TRP A 49 10.45 -4.34 2.41
CA TRP A 49 11.83 -4.57 2.82
C TRP A 49 11.99 -4.25 4.31
N ASP A 50 12.89 -4.97 4.97
CA ASP A 50 13.31 -4.68 6.33
C ASP A 50 14.35 -3.55 6.36
N SER A 51 14.83 -3.21 7.57
CA SER A 51 15.88 -2.20 7.76
C SER A 51 17.23 -2.59 7.16
N ASN A 52 17.45 -3.89 6.94
CA ASN A 52 18.65 -4.45 6.33
C ASN A 52 18.50 -4.60 4.81
N GLY A 53 17.49 -3.96 4.21
CA GLY A 53 17.24 -4.04 2.79
C GLY A 53 16.86 -5.44 2.29
N LYS A 54 16.46 -6.36 3.16
CA LYS A 54 15.98 -7.70 2.80
C LYS A 54 14.50 -7.71 2.54
N ILE A 55 14.07 -8.36 1.45
CA ILE A 55 12.64 -8.50 1.16
C ILE A 55 12.02 -9.46 2.17
N CYS A 56 10.96 -9.01 2.84
CA CYS A 56 10.20 -9.81 3.79
C CYS A 56 8.76 -10.10 3.33
N ILE A 57 8.24 -9.33 2.38
CA ILE A 57 7.00 -9.63 1.68
C ILE A 57 7.26 -9.40 0.19
N LEU A 58 6.97 -10.40 -0.63
CA LEU A 58 6.99 -10.30 -2.09
C LEU A 58 5.67 -10.85 -2.62
N ALA A 59 4.85 -9.97 -3.18
CA ALA A 59 3.52 -10.32 -3.66
C ALA A 59 3.38 -10.02 -5.16
N LYS A 60 2.81 -10.98 -5.89
CA LYS A 60 2.43 -10.82 -7.29
C LYS A 60 1.00 -11.32 -7.46
N PHE A 61 0.08 -10.43 -7.75
CA PHE A 61 -1.33 -10.76 -7.96
C PHE A 61 -2.01 -9.71 -8.82
N SER A 62 -3.17 -10.08 -9.36
CA SER A 62 -4.09 -9.18 -10.04
C SER A 62 -5.46 -9.34 -9.37
N THR A 63 -6.04 -8.23 -8.92
CA THR A 63 -7.29 -8.22 -8.14
C THR A 63 -8.18 -7.07 -8.61
N SER A 64 -9.49 -7.35 -8.66
CA SER A 64 -10.55 -6.38 -8.89
C SER A 64 -11.52 -6.39 -7.72
N PHE A 65 -11.93 -5.22 -7.26
CA PHE A 65 -12.97 -5.06 -6.25
C PHE A 65 -14.24 -4.51 -6.89
N LYS A 66 -15.37 -5.20 -6.68
CA LYS A 66 -16.70 -4.66 -6.98
C LYS A 66 -17.25 -3.99 -5.72
N ILE A 67 -17.47 -2.69 -5.78
CA ILE A 67 -17.94 -1.88 -4.65
C ILE A 67 -19.37 -1.43 -4.95
N THR A 68 -20.33 -1.85 -4.14
CA THR A 68 -21.70 -1.37 -4.19
C THR A 68 -21.87 -0.20 -3.22
N TYR A 69 -22.54 0.87 -3.65
CA TYR A 69 -22.79 2.06 -2.85
C TYR A 69 -24.17 2.67 -3.13
N PRO A 70 -24.78 3.36 -2.15
CA PRO A 70 -26.02 4.10 -2.38
C PRO A 70 -25.75 5.40 -3.14
N SER A 71 -26.52 5.66 -4.18
CA SER A 71 -26.50 6.88 -4.99
C SER A 71 -27.87 7.57 -4.99
N ILE A 72 -27.97 8.76 -5.60
CA ILE A 72 -29.23 9.50 -5.80
C ILE A 72 -30.22 8.69 -6.63
N GLY A 73 -29.74 7.89 -7.58
CA GLY A 73 -30.55 7.06 -8.48
C GLY A 73 -30.92 5.68 -7.92
N GLY A 74 -30.47 5.32 -6.71
CA GLY A 74 -30.57 3.98 -6.15
C GLY A 74 -29.20 3.37 -5.87
N GLU A 75 -29.11 2.06 -5.64
CA GLU A 75 -27.81 1.41 -5.49
C GLU A 75 -27.05 1.36 -6.80
N GLU A 76 -25.78 1.76 -6.76
CA GLU A 76 -24.84 1.72 -7.88
C GLU A 76 -23.62 0.87 -7.53
N HIS A 77 -22.79 0.58 -8.53
CA HIS A 77 -21.55 -0.16 -8.33
C HIS A 77 -20.43 0.35 -9.23
N ILE A 78 -19.21 0.29 -8.70
CA ILE A 78 -17.98 0.45 -9.48
C ILE A 78 -17.11 -0.79 -9.36
N SER A 79 -16.27 -1.00 -10.37
CA SER A 79 -15.21 -2.00 -10.35
C SER A 79 -13.86 -1.27 -10.36
N VAL A 80 -12.98 -1.62 -9.43
CA VAL A 80 -11.65 -1.03 -9.32
C VAL A 80 -10.58 -2.10 -9.28
N ASN A 81 -9.60 -1.97 -10.17
CA ASN A 81 -8.47 -2.87 -10.23
C ASN A 81 -7.32 -2.32 -9.38
N VAL A 82 -6.55 -3.21 -8.77
CA VAL A 82 -5.24 -2.85 -8.21
C VAL A 82 -4.26 -2.70 -9.37
N PRO A 83 -3.68 -1.52 -9.60
CA PRO A 83 -2.74 -1.32 -10.69
C PRO A 83 -1.34 -1.81 -10.32
N GLU A 84 -0.59 -2.25 -11.32
CA GLU A 84 0.78 -2.80 -11.14
C GLU A 84 1.76 -1.78 -10.54
N ASP A 85 1.50 -0.48 -10.74
CA ASP A 85 2.29 0.64 -10.22
C ASP A 85 1.75 1.22 -8.90
N ALA A 86 0.87 0.49 -8.20
CA ALA A 86 0.36 0.89 -6.90
C ALA A 86 1.51 1.20 -5.92
N LYS A 87 1.37 2.29 -5.16
CA LYS A 87 2.39 2.69 -4.20
C LYS A 87 2.40 1.71 -3.03
N VAL A 88 3.56 1.10 -2.80
CA VAL A 88 3.75 0.08 -1.75
C VAL A 88 4.27 0.71 -0.47
N LYS A 89 3.66 0.33 0.65
CA LYS A 89 4.17 0.49 2.01
C LYS A 89 4.00 -0.82 2.75
N GLY A 90 4.64 -0.94 3.91
CA GLY A 90 4.45 -2.10 4.74
C GLY A 90 5.43 -2.17 5.89
N ARG A 91 5.37 -3.30 6.58
CA ARG A 91 6.34 -3.69 7.60
C ARG A 91 6.55 -5.19 7.53
N CYS A 92 7.77 -5.60 7.84
CA CYS A 92 8.08 -7.00 8.12
C CYS A 92 7.48 -7.39 9.47
N GLY A 93 7.19 -8.67 9.64
CA GLY A 93 6.74 -9.21 10.92
C GLY A 93 7.85 -9.18 11.96
N THR A 94 7.45 -9.00 13.21
CA THR A 94 8.27 -9.21 14.40
C THR A 94 7.57 -10.22 15.30
N PHE A 95 8.19 -10.61 16.42
CA PHE A 95 7.56 -11.52 17.38
C PHE A 95 6.20 -11.00 17.90
N ASP A 96 6.04 -9.68 18.00
CA ASP A 96 4.87 -9.00 18.55
C ASP A 96 3.96 -8.35 17.49
N ARG A 97 4.32 -8.44 16.19
CA ARG A 97 3.58 -7.74 15.12
C ARG A 97 3.53 -8.55 13.85
N GLU A 98 2.32 -8.63 13.30
CA GLU A 98 2.07 -9.24 12.00
C GLU A 98 2.72 -8.42 10.86
N PRO A 99 3.32 -9.11 9.87
CA PRO A 99 3.68 -8.48 8.59
C PRO A 99 2.47 -7.84 7.94
N LEU A 100 2.67 -6.68 7.32
CA LEU A 100 1.62 -5.90 6.69
C LEU A 100 2.10 -5.38 5.33
N LEU A 101 1.29 -5.60 4.30
CA LEU A 101 1.41 -4.98 2.98
C LEU A 101 0.30 -3.94 2.81
N GLU A 102 0.66 -2.71 2.49
CA GLU A 102 -0.26 -1.63 2.13
C GLU A 102 -0.01 -1.24 0.67
N LEU A 103 -1.05 -1.31 -0.17
CA LEU A 103 -1.06 -0.78 -1.53
C LEU A 103 -1.96 0.44 -1.59
N SER A 104 -1.53 1.50 -2.27
CA SER A 104 -2.33 2.71 -2.43
C SER A 104 -2.35 3.22 -3.86
N TRP A 105 -3.55 3.51 -4.38
CA TRP A 105 -3.77 3.98 -5.75
C TRP A 105 -5.11 4.71 -5.86
N SER A 106 -5.20 5.77 -6.66
CA SER A 106 -6.47 6.43 -7.05
C SER A 106 -7.52 6.69 -5.94
N GLY A 107 -7.08 6.96 -4.70
CA GLY A 107 -7.97 7.16 -3.55
C GLY A 107 -8.37 5.89 -2.78
N PHE A 108 -7.86 4.74 -3.19
CA PHE A 108 -7.99 3.44 -2.54
C PHE A 108 -6.73 3.09 -1.75
N ARG A 109 -6.93 2.34 -0.66
CA ARG A 109 -5.84 1.67 0.07
C ARG A 109 -6.23 0.25 0.39
N LEU A 110 -5.39 -0.71 0.04
CA LEU A 110 -5.56 -2.12 0.36
C LEU A 110 -4.53 -2.51 1.42
N PHE A 111 -4.99 -3.10 2.52
CA PHE A 111 -4.16 -3.66 3.57
C PHE A 111 -4.27 -5.18 3.54
N MET A 112 -3.15 -5.87 3.56
CA MET A 112 -3.07 -7.32 3.72
C MET A 112 -2.16 -7.62 4.90
N ALA A 113 -2.71 -8.23 5.94
CA ALA A 113 -1.96 -8.68 7.11
C ALA A 113 -1.75 -10.18 7.03
N PHE A 114 -0.56 -10.65 7.38
CA PHE A 114 -0.19 -12.07 7.35
C PHE A 114 0.07 -12.58 8.75
N THR A 115 -0.13 -13.87 9.00
CA THR A 115 0.19 -14.51 10.28
C THR A 115 0.90 -15.83 10.04
N VAL A 116 1.67 -16.28 11.04
CA VAL A 116 2.21 -17.64 11.06
C VAL A 116 1.10 -18.60 11.46
N VAL A 117 0.96 -19.70 10.71
CA VAL A 117 0.08 -20.81 11.04
C VAL A 117 0.66 -21.55 12.25
N ASN A 118 -0.11 -21.66 13.33
CA ASN A 118 0.31 -22.33 14.56
C ASN A 118 1.69 -21.89 15.08
N PRO A 119 1.84 -20.63 15.55
CA PRO A 119 3.15 -20.08 15.96
C PRO A 119 3.84 -20.83 17.09
N LYS A 120 3.12 -21.75 17.77
CA LYS A 120 3.64 -22.60 18.85
C LYS A 120 4.33 -23.87 18.35
N GLU A 121 4.11 -24.28 17.11
CA GLU A 121 4.58 -25.56 16.56
C GLU A 121 5.86 -25.42 15.70
N ASN A 122 6.51 -24.25 15.69
CA ASN A 122 7.67 -23.95 14.83
C ASN A 122 7.42 -24.27 13.35
N GLN A 123 6.20 -24.05 12.88
CA GLN A 123 5.86 -24.19 11.46
C GLN A 123 6.12 -22.86 10.77
N ASP A 124 7.00 -22.86 9.77
CA ASP A 124 7.30 -21.69 8.92
C ASP A 124 6.24 -21.49 7.82
N THR A 125 4.97 -21.76 8.14
CA THR A 125 3.85 -21.59 7.21
C THR A 125 3.17 -20.27 7.51
N TRP A 126 2.95 -19.46 6.48
CA TRP A 126 2.28 -18.17 6.59
C TRP A 126 0.92 -18.21 5.90
N GLU A 127 -0.06 -17.53 6.48
CA GLU A 127 -1.40 -17.34 5.90
C GLU A 127 -1.80 -15.87 5.91
N LEU A 128 -2.81 -15.54 5.10
CA LEU A 128 -3.39 -14.21 5.05
C LEU A 128 -4.38 -14.05 6.21
N LEU A 129 -4.03 -13.27 7.24
CA LEU A 129 -4.90 -13.02 8.39
C LEU A 129 -6.11 -12.14 8.04
N SER A 130 -5.86 -11.09 7.25
CA SER A 130 -6.94 -10.19 6.84
C SER A 130 -6.61 -9.40 5.58
N MET A 131 -7.67 -9.02 4.87
CA MET A 131 -7.63 -8.10 3.75
C MET A 131 -8.63 -6.96 3.97
N GLU A 132 -8.18 -5.71 3.88
CA GLU A 132 -9.00 -4.53 4.13
C GLU A 132 -8.86 -3.49 3.01
N LEU A 133 -9.98 -3.14 2.35
CA LEU A 133 -10.03 -2.07 1.37
C LEU A 133 -10.63 -0.80 1.98
N LEU A 134 -9.88 0.30 1.90
CA LEU A 134 -10.32 1.64 2.27
C LEU A 134 -10.58 2.49 1.04
N TYR A 135 -11.72 3.17 1.03
CA TYR A 135 -12.08 4.13 -0.01
C TYR A 135 -12.98 5.24 0.54
N ASP A 136 -13.09 6.32 -0.23
CA ASP A 136 -13.92 7.48 0.10
C ASP A 136 -14.95 7.70 -1.01
N THR A 137 -16.24 7.64 -0.65
CA THR A 137 -17.35 7.84 -1.60
C THR A 137 -17.56 9.29 -2.00
N THR A 138 -16.76 10.24 -1.48
CA THR A 138 -16.64 11.60 -2.06
C THR A 138 -15.80 11.65 -3.32
N ASN A 139 -15.02 10.60 -3.60
CA ASN A 139 -14.19 10.56 -4.79
C ASN A 139 -15.09 10.61 -6.04
N PRO A 140 -14.76 11.39 -7.09
CA PRO A 140 -15.54 11.49 -8.32
C PRO A 140 -15.84 10.16 -9.03
N LEU A 141 -15.14 9.09 -8.67
CA LEU A 141 -15.45 7.72 -9.12
C LEU A 141 -16.80 7.20 -8.61
N PHE A 142 -17.35 7.78 -7.54
CA PHE A 142 -18.63 7.39 -6.94
C PHE A 142 -19.70 8.45 -7.27
N ASP A 143 -20.12 8.49 -8.53
CA ASP A 143 -21.10 9.48 -8.99
C ASP A 143 -22.42 9.36 -8.23
N GLY A 144 -23.03 10.50 -7.93
CA GLY A 144 -24.28 10.58 -7.19
C GLY A 144 -24.27 9.94 -5.80
N ALA A 145 -23.11 9.60 -5.21
CA ALA A 145 -23.06 8.93 -3.91
C ALA A 145 -23.73 9.77 -2.81
N THR A 146 -24.74 9.20 -2.15
CA THR A 146 -25.55 9.92 -1.14
C THR A 146 -24.96 9.85 0.26
N ASN A 147 -23.93 9.03 0.44
CA ASN A 147 -23.25 8.81 1.72
C ASN A 147 -21.85 9.44 1.76
N GLY A 148 -21.60 10.45 0.91
CA GLY A 148 -20.30 11.04 0.59
C GLY A 148 -19.62 11.79 1.74
N GLN A 149 -19.43 11.17 2.90
CA GLN A 149 -18.52 11.60 3.98
C GLN A 149 -18.01 10.43 4.83
N CYS A 150 -18.09 9.19 4.36
CA CYS A 150 -17.74 8.02 5.16
C CYS A 150 -16.58 7.27 4.50
N LYS A 151 -15.37 7.36 5.05
CA LYS A 151 -14.30 6.41 4.75
C LYS A 151 -14.86 5.01 5.01
N ARG A 152 -15.01 4.23 3.95
CA ARG A 152 -15.54 2.88 4.03
C ARG A 152 -14.38 1.92 4.20
N HIS A 153 -14.62 0.93 5.05
CA HIS A 153 -13.69 -0.14 5.36
C HIS A 153 -14.40 -1.43 5.00
N VAL A 154 -13.88 -2.16 4.02
CA VAL A 154 -14.34 -3.53 3.72
C VAL A 154 -13.24 -4.45 4.21
N LYS A 155 -13.50 -5.18 5.29
CA LYS A 155 -12.52 -6.09 5.91
C LYS A 155 -13.00 -7.52 5.85
N GLN A 156 -12.13 -8.40 5.37
CA GLN A 156 -12.32 -9.84 5.37
C GLN A 156 -11.21 -10.49 6.22
N HIS A 157 -11.61 -11.43 7.08
CA HIS A 157 -10.72 -12.30 7.84
C HIS A 157 -10.79 -13.70 7.23
N PHE A 158 -9.66 -14.42 7.25
CA PHE A 158 -9.55 -15.79 6.75
C PHE A 158 -9.22 -16.74 7.91
#